data_AF-A0A2B6QVN9-F1
#
_entry.id   AF-A0A2B6QVN9-F1
#
_cell.length_a   1.000
_cell.length_b   1.000
_cell.length_c   1.000
_cell.angle_alpha   90.00
_cell.angle_beta   90.00
_cell.angle_gamma   90.00
#
_symmetry.space_group_name_H-M   'P 1'
#
loop_
_entity.id
_entity.type
_entity.pdbx_description
1 polymer ?
#
loop_
_entity_poly.entity_id
_entity_poly.type
_entity_poly.pdbx_seq_one_letter_code
_entity_poly.pdbx_strand_id
1 'polypeptide(L)'
;MEKKILSETVNDMILSGKKVDTIKNKDEIKRVFANEGIPFFDKVIDFQVSFGGIWYKIGERFYTGFRMDMFFFNEFEEKYELKFFTKENGKYYVQCMDYHYAGDFGPCIDEDGKIYRFCMGRFFIRADNIEEFLDDDAIKYYMVNKHKTWLTRGAKISEIDEFKKTEALNKIKRESFSDKYFEWWCNTEETIFVRIDLVNKYGYAKVYCKDQKILEQLYKSDIPVSVFPPNN
;
A
#
# COMPACT_ATOMS: atom_id res chain seq x y z
N MET A 1 0.72 10.97 -23.37
CA MET A 1 0.61 10.35 -22.04
C MET A 1 1.73 10.94 -21.23
N GLU A 2 1.43 11.87 -20.31
CA GLU A 2 2.45 12.40 -19.42
C GLU A 2 3.04 11.24 -18.62
N LYS A 3 4.37 11.11 -18.66
CA LYS A 3 5.09 10.08 -17.93
C LYS A 3 4.95 10.45 -16.45
N LYS A 4 3.97 9.89 -15.76
CA LYS A 4 3.83 10.05 -14.31
C LYS A 4 5.12 9.59 -13.65
N ILE A 5 5.79 10.51 -12.95
CA ILE A 5 7.08 10.25 -12.32
C ILE A 5 6.78 9.63 -10.96
N LEU A 6 7.00 8.32 -10.84
CA LEU A 6 7.03 7.66 -9.52
C LEU A 6 8.19 8.25 -8.72
N SER A 7 8.02 8.37 -7.39
CA SER A 7 9.13 8.79 -6.54
C SER A 7 10.32 7.82 -6.66
N GLU A 8 11.53 8.31 -6.38
CA GLU A 8 12.74 7.47 -6.42
C GLU A 8 12.60 6.24 -5.52
N THR A 9 12.04 6.41 -4.32
CA THR A 9 11.81 5.28 -3.40
C THR A 9 10.82 4.25 -3.94
N VAL A 10 9.77 4.69 -4.64
CA VAL A 10 8.83 3.76 -5.29
C VAL A 10 9.52 3.02 -6.44
N ASN A 11 10.33 3.70 -7.24
CA ASN A 11 11.10 3.05 -8.30
C ASN A 11 12.05 1.99 -7.73
N ASP A 12 12.82 2.32 -6.69
CA ASP A 12 13.73 1.38 -6.02
C ASP A 12 12.97 0.17 -5.48
N MET A 13 11.85 0.41 -4.77
CA MET A 13 10.99 -0.65 -4.23
C MET A 13 10.50 -1.59 -5.34
N ILE A 14 9.96 -1.04 -6.43
CA ILE A 14 9.45 -1.81 -7.56
C ILE A 14 10.55 -2.56 -8.30
N LEU A 15 11.70 -1.94 -8.51
CA LEU A 15 12.85 -2.55 -9.20
C LEU A 15 13.45 -3.70 -8.40
N SER A 16 13.41 -3.61 -7.06
CA SER A 16 13.83 -4.70 -6.17
C SER A 16 12.85 -5.89 -6.17
N GLY A 17 11.63 -5.68 -6.65
CA GLY A 17 10.58 -6.70 -6.68
C GLY A 17 10.81 -7.78 -7.74
N LYS A 18 10.43 -9.02 -7.41
CA LYS A 18 10.38 -10.13 -8.36
C LYS A 18 9.40 -9.79 -9.48
N LYS A 19 9.79 -10.08 -10.72
CA LYS A 19 8.91 -10.00 -11.89
C LYS A 19 8.41 -11.38 -12.22
N VAL A 20 7.10 -11.49 -12.46
CA VAL A 20 6.45 -12.70 -12.95
C VAL A 20 5.71 -12.37 -14.24
N ASP A 21 5.64 -13.36 -15.12
CA ASP A 21 4.88 -13.25 -16.35
C ASP A 21 3.39 -13.18 -16.04
N THR A 22 2.70 -12.31 -16.76
CA THR A 22 1.25 -12.08 -16.69
C THR A 22 0.80 -11.34 -17.95
N ILE A 23 -0.50 -11.20 -18.16
CA ILE A 23 -1.02 -10.39 -19.26
C ILE A 23 -0.65 -8.92 -19.03
N LYS A 24 0.03 -8.32 -20.02
CA LYS A 24 0.26 -6.86 -20.10
C LYS A 24 -0.19 -6.25 -21.42
N ASN A 25 -0.59 -7.06 -22.39
CA ASN A 25 -1.07 -6.55 -23.66
C ASN A 25 -2.49 -5.97 -23.49
N LYS A 26 -2.70 -4.71 -23.90
CA LYS A 26 -4.00 -4.03 -23.72
C LYS A 26 -5.16 -4.74 -24.40
N ASP A 27 -4.95 -5.29 -25.59
CA ASP A 27 -6.01 -5.97 -26.35
C ASP A 27 -6.37 -7.31 -25.74
N GLU A 28 -5.38 -8.01 -25.17
CA GLU A 28 -5.61 -9.24 -24.43
C GLU A 28 -6.36 -8.98 -23.11
N ILE A 29 -5.98 -7.94 -22.36
CA ILE A 29 -6.71 -7.51 -21.15
C ILE A 29 -8.18 -7.21 -21.49
N LYS A 30 -8.41 -6.43 -22.56
CA LYS A 30 -9.77 -6.09 -23.04
C LYS A 30 -10.55 -7.33 -23.46
N ARG A 31 -9.90 -8.33 -24.07
CA ARG A 31 -10.54 -9.59 -24.44
C ARG A 31 -11.03 -10.35 -23.20
N VAL A 32 -10.21 -10.45 -22.16
CA VAL A 32 -10.63 -11.09 -20.90
C VAL A 32 -11.78 -10.30 -20.26
N PHE A 33 -11.69 -8.97 -20.19
CA PHE A 33 -12.76 -8.13 -19.64
C PHE A 33 -14.09 -8.31 -20.40
N ALA A 34 -14.04 -8.37 -21.74
CA ALA A 34 -15.23 -8.59 -22.56
C ALA A 34 -15.87 -9.96 -22.31
N ASN A 35 -15.05 -11.01 -22.15
CA ASN A 35 -15.53 -12.35 -21.83
C ASN A 35 -16.22 -12.41 -20.45
N GLU A 36 -15.73 -11.62 -19.49
CA GLU A 36 -16.31 -11.49 -18.14
C GLU A 36 -17.47 -10.47 -18.06
N GLY A 37 -17.82 -9.82 -19.17
CA GLY A 37 -18.87 -8.79 -19.19
C GLY A 37 -18.52 -7.49 -18.45
N ILE A 38 -17.23 -7.19 -18.31
CA ILE A 38 -16.70 -6.00 -17.63
C ILE A 38 -16.46 -4.88 -18.67
N PRO A 39 -16.94 -3.64 -18.42
CA PRO A 39 -16.60 -2.51 -19.28
C PRO A 39 -15.10 -2.20 -19.27
N PHE A 40 -14.62 -1.52 -20.30
CA PHE A 40 -13.21 -1.14 -20.39
C PHE A 40 -12.96 0.15 -19.61
N PHE A 41 -12.06 0.08 -18.63
CA PHE A 41 -11.63 1.22 -17.83
C PHE A 41 -10.14 1.46 -18.05
N ASP A 42 -9.80 2.60 -18.67
CA ASP A 42 -8.40 2.89 -19.05
C ASP A 42 -7.46 2.88 -17.84
N LYS A 43 -7.89 3.40 -16.69
CA LYS A 43 -7.08 3.40 -15.46
C LYS A 43 -6.78 2.00 -14.92
N VAL A 44 -7.75 1.10 -15.02
CA VAL A 44 -7.62 -0.31 -14.61
C VAL A 44 -6.70 -1.05 -15.56
N ILE A 45 -6.88 -0.87 -16.88
CA ILE A 45 -6.02 -1.49 -17.89
C ILE A 45 -4.59 -0.98 -17.78
N ASP A 46 -4.39 0.34 -17.64
CA ASP A 46 -3.08 0.96 -17.49
C ASP A 46 -2.36 0.47 -16.22
N PHE A 47 -3.09 0.26 -15.11
CA PHE A 47 -2.50 -0.38 -13.93
C PHE A 47 -1.89 -1.73 -14.28
N GLN A 48 -2.63 -2.61 -14.95
CA GLN A 48 -2.11 -3.95 -15.26
C GLN A 48 -0.91 -3.88 -16.22
N VAL A 49 -0.99 -3.03 -17.24
CA VAL A 49 0.09 -2.84 -18.21
C VAL A 49 1.38 -2.39 -17.50
N SER A 50 1.26 -1.41 -16.59
CA SER A 50 2.41 -0.80 -15.92
C SER A 50 2.95 -1.64 -14.74
N PHE A 51 2.06 -2.19 -13.91
CA PHE A 51 2.42 -2.78 -12.62
C PHE A 51 2.17 -4.27 -12.51
N GLY A 52 1.44 -4.88 -13.46
CA GLY A 52 1.13 -6.31 -13.46
C GLY A 52 2.38 -7.17 -13.32
N GLY A 53 2.27 -8.25 -12.53
CA GLY A 53 3.34 -9.23 -12.33
C GLY A 53 4.51 -8.70 -11.49
N ILE A 54 4.38 -7.55 -10.84
CA ILE A 54 5.41 -7.03 -9.94
C ILE A 54 5.10 -7.48 -8.53
N TRP A 55 6.10 -8.09 -7.91
CA TRP A 55 6.00 -8.55 -6.55
C TRP A 55 7.11 -7.97 -5.70
N TYR A 56 6.74 -7.03 -4.84
CA TYR A 56 7.67 -6.46 -3.87
C TYR A 56 7.32 -6.93 -2.46
N LYS A 57 8.34 -6.92 -1.59
CA LYS A 57 8.20 -7.22 -0.18
C LYS A 57 8.90 -6.17 0.66
N ILE A 58 8.45 -6.01 1.89
CA ILE A 58 9.08 -5.13 2.89
C ILE A 58 9.71 -6.03 3.96
N GLY A 59 11.03 -5.95 4.05
CA GLY A 59 11.84 -6.81 4.89
C GLY A 59 12.07 -8.20 4.29
N GLU A 60 12.57 -9.10 5.14
CA GLU A 60 13.00 -10.43 4.68
C GLU A 60 11.82 -11.39 4.45
N ARG A 61 10.68 -11.12 5.12
CA ARG A 61 9.50 -11.99 5.14
C ARG A 61 8.52 -11.70 4.02
N PHE A 62 7.80 -12.76 3.64
CA PHE A 62 6.86 -12.75 2.54
C PHE A 62 5.55 -11.99 2.82
N TYR A 63 5.11 -11.92 4.09
CA TYR A 63 3.78 -11.42 4.44
C TYR A 63 3.60 -9.88 4.36
N THR A 64 4.69 -9.13 4.16
CA THR A 64 4.63 -7.67 4.09
C THR A 64 5.02 -7.21 2.69
N GLY A 65 4.14 -6.49 2.01
CA GLY A 65 4.25 -6.12 0.60
C GLY A 65 3.06 -6.63 -0.20
N PHE A 66 3.17 -6.57 -1.53
CA PHE A 66 2.08 -6.94 -2.44
C PHE A 66 2.62 -7.57 -3.72
N ARG A 67 1.84 -8.53 -4.24
CA ARG A 67 1.86 -8.87 -5.67
C ARG A 67 0.84 -7.98 -6.37
N MET A 68 1.28 -7.11 -7.27
CA MET A 68 0.43 -6.31 -8.13
C MET A 68 0.11 -7.11 -9.39
N ASP A 69 -1.10 -7.62 -9.51
CA ASP A 69 -1.54 -8.42 -10.66
C ASP A 69 -3.06 -8.60 -10.59
N MET A 70 -3.77 -8.37 -11.69
CA MET A 70 -5.21 -8.65 -11.79
C MET A 70 -5.49 -10.09 -12.23
N PHE A 71 -4.49 -10.76 -12.81
CA PHE A 71 -4.68 -12.05 -13.47
C PHE A 71 -3.91 -13.17 -12.76
N PHE A 72 -4.41 -14.39 -12.91
CA PHE A 72 -3.67 -15.60 -12.59
C PHE A 72 -3.71 -16.54 -13.80
N PHE A 73 -2.69 -17.38 -13.95
CA PHE A 73 -2.67 -18.40 -14.98
C PHE A 73 -3.39 -19.65 -14.47
N ASN A 74 -4.48 -20.04 -15.11
CA ASN A 74 -5.17 -21.29 -14.85
C ASN A 74 -4.47 -22.40 -15.64
N GLU A 75 -3.70 -23.23 -14.94
CA GLU A 75 -2.94 -24.34 -15.54
C GLU A 75 -3.83 -25.43 -16.16
N PHE A 76 -5.08 -25.58 -15.69
CA PHE A 76 -6.01 -26.59 -16.22
C PHE A 76 -6.61 -26.16 -17.55
N GLU A 77 -6.87 -24.87 -17.72
CA GLU A 77 -7.44 -24.30 -18.95
C GLU A 77 -6.38 -23.67 -19.86
N GLU A 78 -5.11 -23.73 -19.45
CA GLU A 78 -3.94 -23.14 -20.11
C GLU A 78 -4.16 -21.69 -20.56
N LYS A 79 -4.85 -20.90 -19.73
CA LYS A 79 -5.19 -19.50 -20.02
C LYS A 79 -5.09 -18.62 -18.78
N TYR A 80 -4.95 -17.32 -19.00
CA TYR A 80 -5.07 -16.34 -17.92
C TYR A 80 -6.53 -16.00 -17.64
N GLU A 81 -6.84 -15.88 -16.35
CA GLU A 81 -8.16 -15.52 -15.85
C GLU A 81 -8.08 -14.33 -14.90
N LEU A 82 -9.15 -13.56 -14.84
CA LEU A 82 -9.28 -12.47 -13.89
C LEU A 82 -9.48 -13.04 -12.49
N LYS A 83 -8.73 -12.54 -11.51
CA LYS A 83 -8.81 -13.05 -10.13
C LYS A 83 -10.18 -12.85 -9.50
N PHE A 84 -10.67 -11.62 -9.51
CA PHE A 84 -11.93 -11.23 -8.90
C PHE A 84 -12.36 -9.85 -9.39
N PHE A 85 -13.67 -9.68 -9.55
CA PHE A 85 -14.30 -8.37 -9.59
C PHE A 85 -15.69 -8.43 -8.96
N THR A 86 -16.19 -7.27 -8.56
CA THR A 86 -17.59 -7.11 -8.15
C THR A 86 -18.14 -5.76 -8.62
N LYS A 87 -19.47 -5.66 -8.68
CA LYS A 87 -20.19 -4.42 -8.95
C LYS A 87 -21.07 -4.08 -7.76
N GLU A 88 -20.76 -2.99 -7.07
CA GLU A 88 -21.53 -2.50 -5.92
C GLU A 88 -21.96 -1.06 -6.15
N ASN A 89 -23.26 -0.77 -5.97
CA ASN A 89 -23.83 0.57 -6.13
C ASN A 89 -23.49 1.22 -7.49
N GLY A 90 -23.43 0.43 -8.55
CA GLY A 90 -23.13 0.90 -9.91
C GLY A 90 -21.64 1.00 -10.24
N LYS A 91 -20.73 0.87 -9.26
CA LYS A 91 -19.28 0.94 -9.46
C LYS A 91 -18.64 -0.43 -9.57
N TYR A 92 -17.63 -0.54 -10.43
CA TYR A 92 -16.82 -1.75 -10.56
C TYR A 92 -15.60 -1.70 -9.62
N TYR A 93 -15.32 -2.82 -8.98
CA TYR A 93 -14.11 -3.03 -8.18
C TYR A 93 -13.41 -4.28 -8.70
N VAL A 94 -12.19 -4.12 -9.21
CA VAL A 94 -11.38 -5.22 -9.76
C VAL A 94 -10.21 -5.47 -8.82
N GLN A 95 -10.02 -6.72 -8.38
CA GLN A 95 -8.86 -7.07 -7.56
C GLN A 95 -7.57 -6.82 -8.36
N CYS A 96 -6.68 -6.01 -7.81
CA CYS A 96 -5.46 -5.55 -8.48
C CYS A 96 -4.17 -5.94 -7.75
N MET A 97 -4.30 -6.39 -6.51
CA MET A 97 -3.20 -6.83 -5.68
C MET A 97 -3.59 -8.06 -4.87
N ASP A 98 -2.61 -8.83 -4.42
CA ASP A 98 -2.81 -9.92 -3.47
C ASP A 98 -2.23 -9.57 -2.11
N TYR A 99 -2.98 -9.86 -1.05
CA TYR A 99 -2.39 -10.02 0.26
C TYR A 99 -1.57 -11.31 0.29
N HIS A 100 -0.46 -11.28 1.00
CA HIS A 100 0.38 -12.45 1.22
C HIS A 100 -0.18 -13.41 2.29
N TYR A 101 -1.35 -13.12 2.88
CA TYR A 101 -2.04 -14.00 3.84
C TYR A 101 -3.36 -14.50 3.25
N ALA A 102 -3.64 -15.80 3.42
CA ALA A 102 -4.79 -16.49 2.86
C ALA A 102 -6.04 -16.21 3.70
N GLY A 103 -6.98 -15.42 3.18
CA GLY A 103 -8.28 -15.27 3.84
C GLY A 103 -9.20 -14.21 3.23
N ASP A 104 -8.65 -13.13 2.65
CA ASP A 104 -9.42 -12.03 2.07
C ASP A 104 -8.96 -11.73 0.63
N PHE A 105 -9.89 -11.20 -0.20
CA PHE A 105 -9.54 -10.57 -1.47
C PHE A 105 -8.54 -9.45 -1.23
N GLY A 106 -7.53 -9.35 -2.09
CA GLY A 106 -6.56 -8.28 -1.96
C GLY A 106 -7.11 -6.91 -2.36
N PRO A 107 -6.29 -5.86 -2.31
CA PRO A 107 -6.70 -4.52 -2.71
C PRO A 107 -7.32 -4.48 -4.11
N CYS A 108 -8.35 -3.65 -4.26
CA CYS A 108 -9.10 -3.47 -5.49
C CYS A 108 -8.89 -2.06 -6.06
N ILE A 109 -9.00 -1.94 -7.38
CA ILE A 109 -9.01 -0.69 -8.12
C ILE A 109 -10.42 -0.45 -8.68
N ASP A 110 -10.93 0.78 -8.60
CA ASP A 110 -12.19 1.16 -9.25
C ASP A 110 -11.99 1.71 -10.67
N GLU A 111 -13.10 1.96 -11.37
CA GLU A 111 -13.14 2.53 -12.72
C GLU A 111 -12.42 3.89 -12.86
N ASP A 112 -12.32 4.67 -11.78
CA ASP A 112 -11.60 5.95 -11.74
C ASP A 112 -10.10 5.79 -11.43
N GLY A 113 -9.66 4.58 -11.07
CA GLY A 113 -8.30 4.26 -10.68
C GLY A 113 -8.00 4.40 -9.17
N LYS A 114 -9.01 4.61 -8.33
CA LYS A 114 -8.83 4.69 -6.86
C LYS A 114 -8.55 3.32 -6.28
N ILE A 115 -7.73 3.26 -5.24
CA ILE A 115 -7.33 2.01 -4.60
C ILE A 115 -8.09 1.81 -3.29
N TYR A 116 -8.64 0.61 -3.11
CA TYR A 116 -9.41 0.22 -1.94
C TYR A 116 -8.77 -1.00 -1.28
N ARG A 117 -8.76 -1.01 0.05
CA ARG A 117 -8.58 -2.22 0.84
C ARG A 117 -9.92 -2.92 0.96
N PHE A 118 -9.95 -4.22 0.71
CA PHE A 118 -11.09 -5.06 1.09
C PHE A 118 -10.84 -5.67 2.47
N CYS A 119 -11.81 -5.57 3.37
CA CYS A 119 -11.74 -6.20 4.69
C CYS A 119 -13.15 -6.42 5.23
N MET A 120 -13.44 -7.63 5.72
CA MET A 120 -14.74 -8.00 6.32
C MET A 120 -15.95 -7.62 5.44
N GLY A 121 -15.87 -7.88 4.13
CA GLY A 121 -16.97 -7.61 3.20
C GLY A 121 -17.17 -6.15 2.83
N ARG A 122 -16.21 -5.26 3.11
CA ARG A 122 -16.32 -3.82 2.85
C ARG A 122 -15.08 -3.27 2.12
N PHE A 123 -15.33 -2.33 1.22
CA PHE A 123 -14.30 -1.55 0.54
C PHE A 123 -13.97 -0.27 1.31
N PHE A 124 -12.71 -0.13 1.70
CA PHE A 124 -12.17 1.05 2.36
C PHE A 124 -11.20 1.75 1.43
N ILE A 125 -11.55 2.95 0.97
CA ILE A 125 -10.69 3.75 0.11
C ILE A 125 -9.36 4.06 0.83
N ARG A 126 -8.25 3.93 0.10
CA ARG A 126 -6.88 4.12 0.61
C ARG A 126 -6.07 5.17 -0.15
N ALA A 127 -6.38 5.41 -1.42
CA ALA A 127 -5.65 6.33 -2.27
C ALA A 127 -6.48 6.74 -3.49
N ASP A 128 -6.24 7.95 -4.00
CA ASP A 128 -6.86 8.45 -5.23
C ASP A 128 -6.31 7.76 -6.49
N ASN A 129 -5.11 7.16 -6.39
CA ASN A 129 -4.45 6.44 -7.47
C ASN A 129 -3.38 5.47 -6.93
N ILE A 130 -2.78 4.69 -7.83
CA ILE A 130 -1.73 3.74 -7.47
C ILE A 130 -0.43 4.42 -7.03
N GLU A 131 -0.11 5.61 -7.54
CA GLU A 131 1.12 6.31 -7.16
C GLU A 131 1.09 6.71 -5.67
N GLU A 132 -0.02 7.27 -5.20
CA GLU A 132 -0.22 7.62 -3.79
C GLU A 132 -0.20 6.37 -2.89
N PHE A 133 -0.82 5.28 -3.34
CA PHE A 133 -0.79 4.01 -2.61
C PHE A 133 0.64 3.46 -2.48
N LEU A 134 1.41 3.48 -3.57
CA LEU A 134 2.77 2.98 -3.58
C LEU A 134 3.70 3.86 -2.76
N ASP A 135 3.50 5.18 -2.77
CA ASP A 135 4.30 6.10 -1.96
C ASP A 135 4.07 5.91 -0.44
N ASP A 136 2.86 5.54 0.00
CA ASP A 136 2.60 5.11 1.38
C ASP A 136 3.44 3.90 1.77
N ASP A 137 3.48 2.87 0.91
CA ASP A 137 4.21 1.63 1.21
C ASP A 137 5.73 1.78 1.02
N ALA A 138 6.15 2.63 0.09
CA ALA A 138 7.55 2.93 -0.17
C ALA A 138 8.24 3.61 1.03
N ILE A 139 7.52 4.38 1.84
CA ILE A 139 8.09 4.91 3.10
C ILE A 139 8.46 3.77 4.06
N LYS A 140 7.59 2.76 4.20
CA LYS A 140 7.87 1.59 5.03
C LYS A 140 9.04 0.78 4.47
N TYR A 141 9.10 0.61 3.14
CA TYR A 141 10.24 -0.01 2.45
C TYR A 141 11.54 0.72 2.76
N TYR A 142 11.55 2.05 2.61
CA TYR A 142 12.70 2.90 2.92
C TYR A 142 13.20 2.70 4.36
N MET A 143 12.28 2.76 5.34
CA MET A 143 12.59 2.57 6.74
C MET A 143 13.30 1.23 6.99
N VAL A 144 12.79 0.15 6.41
CA VAL A 144 13.31 -1.20 6.61
C VAL A 144 14.67 -1.41 5.93
N ASN A 145 14.90 -0.76 4.78
CA ASN A 145 16.20 -0.76 4.15
C ASN A 145 17.25 0.02 4.95
N LYS A 146 16.84 1.12 5.61
CA LYS A 146 17.73 1.88 6.49
C LYS A 146 18.06 1.12 7.78
N HIS A 147 17.04 0.52 8.39
CA HIS A 147 17.15 -0.30 9.60
C HIS A 147 16.21 -1.50 9.47
N LYS A 148 16.78 -2.72 9.47
CA LYS A 148 16.02 -3.96 9.21
C LYS A 148 14.78 -4.15 10.10
N THR A 149 14.84 -3.60 11.31
CA THR A 149 13.84 -3.82 12.36
C THR A 149 13.51 -2.50 13.04
N TRP A 150 12.21 -2.28 13.26
CA TRP A 150 11.63 -1.12 13.94
C TRP A 150 10.67 -1.59 15.02
N LEU A 151 10.59 -0.86 16.13
CA LEU A 151 9.51 -1.01 17.09
C LEU A 151 8.29 -0.25 16.58
N THR A 152 7.09 -0.81 16.75
CA THR A 152 5.86 -0.17 16.29
C THR A 152 4.71 -0.34 17.26
N ARG A 153 3.85 0.68 17.35
CA ARG A 153 2.61 0.63 18.11
C ARG A 153 1.52 1.50 17.49
N GLY A 154 0.29 1.23 17.90
CA GLY A 154 -0.82 2.16 17.73
C GLY A 154 -0.72 3.33 18.69
N ALA A 155 -1.10 4.52 18.22
CA ALA A 155 -1.24 5.73 19.00
C ALA A 155 -2.55 6.44 18.64
N LYS A 156 -3.15 7.12 19.62
CA LYS A 156 -4.29 8.02 19.38
C LYS A 156 -3.79 9.32 18.74
N ILE A 157 -4.63 9.97 17.94
CA ILE A 157 -4.29 11.28 17.35
C ILE A 157 -3.86 12.30 18.42
N SER A 158 -4.49 12.30 19.59
CA SER A 158 -4.13 13.20 20.69
C SER A 158 -2.67 13.07 21.15
N GLU A 159 -2.11 11.84 21.14
CA GLU A 159 -0.70 11.59 21.44
C GLU A 159 0.19 12.19 20.33
N ILE A 160 -0.26 12.11 19.07
CA ILE A 160 0.47 12.65 17.92
C ILE A 160 0.42 14.19 17.87
N ASP A 161 -0.69 14.79 18.26
CA ASP A 161 -0.82 16.25 18.32
C ASP A 161 0.17 16.87 19.32
N GLU A 162 0.51 16.14 20.38
CA GLU A 162 1.57 16.55 21.30
C GLU A 162 2.95 16.54 20.62
N PHE A 163 3.26 15.49 19.84
CA PHE A 163 4.51 15.42 19.07
C PHE A 163 4.60 16.48 17.98
N LYS A 164 3.46 16.88 17.40
CA LYS A 164 3.40 17.97 16.42
C LYS A 164 3.70 19.32 17.08
N LYS A 165 3.18 19.56 18.30
CA LYS A 165 3.39 20.83 19.04
C LYS A 165 4.83 21.07 19.46
N THR A 166 5.60 20.02 19.68
CA THR A 166 7.01 20.14 20.07
C THR A 166 7.93 20.41 18.87
N GLU A 167 7.38 20.50 17.64
CA GLU A 167 8.12 20.59 16.38
C GLU A 167 9.16 19.46 16.21
N ALA A 168 8.98 18.36 16.95
CA ALA A 168 9.88 17.22 16.91
C ALA A 168 9.74 16.39 15.62
N LEU A 169 8.67 16.61 14.86
CA LEU A 169 8.33 15.88 13.65
C LEU A 169 8.05 16.82 12.49
N ASN A 170 8.61 16.49 11.33
CA ASN A 170 8.38 17.13 10.04
C ASN A 170 7.43 16.27 9.21
N LYS A 171 6.45 16.91 8.56
CA LYS A 171 5.56 16.22 7.62
C LYS A 171 6.33 15.79 6.38
N ILE A 172 6.24 14.52 6.03
CA ILE A 172 6.78 13.98 4.77
C ILE A 172 5.82 14.37 3.66
N LYS A 173 6.32 15.11 2.67
CA LYS A 173 5.56 15.53 1.49
C LYS A 173 6.03 14.76 0.28
N ARG A 174 5.08 14.28 -0.53
CA ARG A 174 5.31 13.69 -1.85
C ARG A 174 4.28 14.25 -2.82
N GLU A 175 4.64 14.35 -4.09
CA GLU A 175 3.75 14.90 -5.13
C GLU A 175 2.44 14.10 -5.27
N SER A 176 2.51 12.79 -5.06
CA SER A 176 1.35 11.90 -5.12
C SER A 176 0.41 12.01 -3.91
N PHE A 177 0.84 12.60 -2.79
CA PHE A 177 0.03 12.64 -1.57
C PHE A 177 -1.11 13.65 -1.70
N SER A 178 -2.34 13.14 -1.65
CA SER A 178 -3.55 13.95 -1.62
C SER A 178 -3.84 14.55 -0.25
N ASP A 179 -3.18 14.05 0.80
CA ASP A 179 -3.45 14.34 2.22
C ASP A 179 -4.89 14.02 2.66
N LYS A 180 -5.66 13.24 1.89
CA LYS A 180 -7.03 12.85 2.23
C LYS A 180 -7.09 11.55 3.04
N TYR A 181 -6.16 10.64 2.80
CA TYR A 181 -6.25 9.26 3.30
C TYR A 181 -5.31 8.96 4.45
N PHE A 182 -4.13 9.58 4.43
CA PHE A 182 -3.11 9.41 5.45
C PHE A 182 -2.16 10.61 5.48
N GLU A 183 -1.39 10.70 6.55
CA GLU A 183 -0.20 11.56 6.61
C GLU A 183 1.00 10.74 7.08
N TRP A 184 2.19 11.15 6.66
CA TRP A 184 3.46 10.66 7.19
C TRP A 184 4.26 11.80 7.80
N TRP A 185 4.90 11.51 8.92
CA TRP A 185 5.75 12.43 9.65
C TRP A 185 7.02 11.71 10.12
N CYS A 186 8.15 12.42 10.21
CA CYS A 186 9.40 11.90 10.76
C CYS A 186 10.19 12.96 11.51
N ASN A 187 11.02 12.57 12.47
CA ASN A 187 12.00 13.50 13.05
C ASN A 187 13.20 13.70 12.10
N THR A 188 14.00 14.73 12.37
CA THR A 188 15.19 15.07 11.57
C THR A 188 16.18 13.93 11.44
N GLU A 189 16.40 13.15 12.50
CA GLU A 189 17.31 12.00 12.50
C GLU A 189 16.71 10.76 11.83
N GLU A 190 15.42 10.81 11.46
CA GLU A 190 14.65 9.71 10.88
C GLU A 190 14.77 8.43 11.73
N THR A 191 14.60 8.60 13.04
CA THR A 191 14.57 7.52 14.03
C THR A 191 13.16 7.27 14.58
N ILE A 192 12.23 8.17 14.25
CA ILE A 192 10.79 8.08 14.50
C ILE A 192 10.06 8.36 13.18
N PHE A 193 9.12 7.50 12.83
CA PHE A 193 8.15 7.75 11.78
C PHE A 193 6.74 7.58 12.33
N VAL A 194 5.82 8.44 11.91
CA VAL A 194 4.41 8.38 12.30
C VAL A 194 3.55 8.37 11.05
N ARG A 195 2.71 7.35 10.92
CA ARG A 195 1.67 7.26 9.90
C ARG A 195 0.31 7.51 10.52
N ILE A 196 -0.36 8.59 10.15
CA ILE A 196 -1.72 8.91 10.61
C ILE A 196 -2.72 8.41 9.58
N ASP A 197 -3.75 7.67 10.00
CA ASP A 197 -4.86 7.28 9.13
C ASP A 197 -5.99 8.32 9.24
N LEU A 198 -6.28 9.01 8.14
CA LEU A 198 -7.24 10.11 8.11
C LEU A 198 -8.67 9.67 7.80
N VAL A 199 -8.86 8.45 7.28
CA VAL A 199 -10.19 7.91 6.98
C VAL A 199 -10.81 7.18 8.18
N ASN A 200 -9.99 6.80 9.16
CA ASN A 200 -10.48 6.14 10.37
C ASN A 200 -11.13 7.16 11.33
N LYS A 201 -12.45 7.05 11.52
CA LYS A 201 -13.25 7.88 12.44
C LYS A 201 -12.76 7.89 13.89
N TYR A 202 -12.05 6.85 14.32
CA TYR A 202 -11.51 6.75 15.68
C TYR A 202 -10.16 7.43 15.86
N GLY A 203 -9.58 7.97 14.77
CA GLY A 203 -8.31 8.69 14.82
C GLY A 203 -7.16 7.79 15.26
N TYR A 204 -6.66 6.97 14.34
CA TYR A 204 -5.59 6.03 14.63
C TYR A 204 -4.29 6.42 13.90
N ALA A 205 -3.20 6.44 14.64
CA ALA A 205 -1.87 6.58 14.10
C ALA A 205 -1.03 5.33 14.42
N LYS A 206 -0.03 5.09 13.58
CA LYS A 206 0.99 4.07 13.82
C LYS A 206 2.33 4.76 13.96
N VAL A 207 2.97 4.55 15.10
CA VAL A 207 4.31 5.06 15.40
C VAL A 207 5.30 3.94 15.14
N TYR A 208 6.44 4.31 14.56
CA TYR A 208 7.58 3.46 14.31
C TYR A 208 8.80 4.12 14.91
N CYS A 209 9.50 3.42 15.79
CA CYS A 209 10.70 3.90 16.47
C CYS A 209 11.85 2.94 16.22
N LYS A 210 13.04 3.49 16.05
CA LYS A 210 14.25 2.69 15.79
C LYS A 210 14.59 1.74 16.95
N ASP A 211 14.44 2.20 18.19
CA ASP A 211 14.71 1.40 19.38
C ASP A 211 13.88 1.86 20.59
N GLN A 212 13.98 1.09 21.67
CA GLN A 212 13.22 1.29 22.90
C GLN A 212 13.60 2.60 23.61
N LYS A 213 14.88 3.01 23.55
CA LYS A 213 15.35 4.22 24.22
C LYS A 213 14.70 5.46 23.64
N ILE A 214 14.54 5.52 22.32
CA ILE A 214 13.83 6.60 21.63
C ILE A 214 12.36 6.63 22.02
N LEU A 215 11.73 5.45 22.12
CA LEU A 215 10.33 5.35 22.53
C LEU A 215 10.11 5.84 23.98
N GLU A 216 10.97 5.41 24.90
CA GLU A 216 10.93 5.83 26.30
C GLU A 216 11.15 7.35 26.45
N GLN A 217 12.00 7.95 25.60
CA GLN A 217 12.16 9.41 25.56
C GLN A 217 10.88 10.10 25.10
N LEU A 218 10.21 9.53 24.10
CA LEU A 218 9.01 10.11 23.49
C LEU A 218 7.81 10.09 24.45
N TYR A 219 7.66 9.03 25.24
CA TYR A 219 6.49 8.82 26.08
C TYR A 219 6.75 8.87 27.59
N LYS A 220 8.02 8.86 28.02
CA LYS A 220 8.43 8.86 29.43
C LYS A 220 7.87 7.68 30.23
N SER A 221 7.62 6.55 29.58
CA SER A 221 7.09 5.31 30.17
C SER A 221 7.47 4.09 29.33
N ASP A 222 7.54 2.92 29.97
CA ASP A 222 7.61 1.65 29.25
C ASP A 222 6.26 1.35 28.61
N ILE A 223 6.26 1.04 27.31
CA ILE A 223 5.05 0.90 26.51
C ILE A 223 5.12 -0.39 25.69
N PRO A 224 4.02 -1.17 25.63
CA PRO A 224 3.93 -2.32 24.75
C PRO A 224 4.16 -1.94 23.29
N VAL A 225 5.12 -2.63 22.66
CA VAL A 225 5.45 -2.48 21.25
C VAL A 225 5.43 -3.83 20.55
N SER A 226 5.16 -3.77 19.25
CA SER A 226 5.38 -4.85 18.30
C SER A 226 6.64 -4.58 17.49
N VAL A 227 7.09 -5.57 16.73
CA VAL A 227 8.21 -5.41 15.80
C VAL A 227 7.68 -5.26 14.37
N PHE A 228 8.29 -4.36 13.62
CA PHE A 228 8.05 -4.15 12.19
C PHE A 228 9.35 -4.29 11.38
N PRO A 229 9.34 -5.06 10.29
CA PRO A 229 8.29 -6.02 9.90
C PRO A 229 8.12 -7.12 10.95
N PRO A 230 6.94 -7.75 11.08
CA PRO A 230 6.69 -8.72 12.13
C PRO A 230 7.61 -9.93 12.01
N ASN A 231 8.21 -10.33 13.13
CA ASN A 231 9.16 -11.45 13.24
C ASN A 231 8.50 -12.82 13.44
N ASN A 232 7.17 -12.96 13.41
CA ASN A 232 6.47 -14.26 13.49
C ASN A 232 5.42 -14.42 12.39
#